data_AF-A0A968JGL4-F1
#
_entry.id   AF-A0A968JGL4-F1
#
_cell.length_a   1.000
_cell.length_b   1.000
_cell.length_c   1.000
_cell.angle_alpha   90.00
_cell.angle_beta   90.00
_cell.angle_gamma   90.00
#
_symmetry.space_group_name_H-M   'P 1'
#
loop_
_entity.id
_entity.type
_entity.pdbx_description
1 polymer ?
#
loop_
_entity_poly.entity_id
_entity_poly.type
_entity_poly.pdbx_seq_one_letter_code
_entity_poly.pdbx_strand_id
1 'polypeptide(L)'
;MCSVAPPSLRPIDAREPKAFFTDLEPQDFDGQFEWQPRATRPSLGINLPTASITAGNCSLATLYDDIVSINDNGGKGGFDFRPARVYGKQKPGAYAVIADDDAQAGTAATDRVTVYGNAARVALVSRRKTDILLIDINQWPDGVFADPTTVEGRAAWYSFAFWLRTAAGAHLDVDPQELQAGFRSLPGLANFPVIGQAFLSDQLENGAGYCRFLGQSPEYVQLLLRLTRLSQALLPKSGFRPANTPAATPHATCVCATSTTYPTTVY
;
A
#
# COMPACT_ATOMS: atom_id res chain seq x y z
N MET A 1 -19.48 -16.53 9.37
CA MET A 1 -18.51 -17.66 9.34
C MET A 1 -17.75 -17.57 8.03
N CYS A 2 -16.43 -17.39 8.09
CA CYS A 2 -15.58 -17.28 6.90
C CYS A 2 -15.13 -18.69 6.48
N SER A 3 -15.56 -19.14 5.31
CA SER A 3 -15.32 -20.50 4.78
C SER A 3 -14.12 -20.50 3.85
N VAL A 4 -12.93 -20.19 4.36
CA VAL A 4 -11.69 -20.28 3.58
C VAL A 4 -10.80 -21.37 4.19
N ALA A 5 -10.45 -22.37 3.37
CA ALA A 5 -9.60 -23.49 3.78
C ALA A 5 -8.23 -22.99 4.28
N PRO A 6 -7.69 -23.51 5.39
CA PRO A 6 -6.42 -23.04 5.92
C PRO A 6 -5.19 -23.60 5.17
N PRO A 7 -4.09 -22.82 5.12
CA PRO A 7 -3.97 -21.45 5.58
C PRO A 7 -4.02 -20.47 4.40
N SER A 8 -5.14 -19.75 4.24
CA SER A 8 -5.22 -18.55 3.39
C SER A 8 -4.44 -17.34 3.95
N LEU A 9 -3.93 -17.46 5.18
CA LEU A 9 -3.12 -16.47 5.87
C LEU A 9 -1.89 -17.16 6.47
N ARG A 10 -0.71 -16.60 6.23
CA ARG A 10 0.55 -17.08 6.82
C ARG A 10 0.85 -16.26 8.08
N PRO A 11 0.86 -16.86 9.29
CA PRO A 11 1.37 -16.16 10.46
C PRO A 11 2.86 -15.86 10.28
N ILE A 12 3.27 -14.63 10.60
CA ILE A 12 4.67 -14.20 10.57
C ILE A 12 5.07 -13.70 11.96
N ASP A 13 6.27 -14.06 12.41
CA ASP A 13 6.88 -13.48 13.62
C ASP A 13 7.46 -12.12 13.21
N ALA A 14 6.74 -11.04 13.52
CA ALA A 14 7.16 -9.68 13.23
C ALA A 14 7.62 -8.98 14.51
N ARG A 15 8.83 -8.40 14.50
CA ARG A 15 9.42 -7.73 15.67
C ARG A 15 9.92 -6.34 15.33
N GLU A 16 9.72 -5.42 16.26
CA GLU A 16 10.15 -4.03 16.13
C GLU A 16 11.59 -3.88 16.65
N PRO A 17 12.56 -3.52 15.80
CA PRO A 17 13.92 -3.28 16.26
C PRO A 17 13.98 -2.00 17.10
N LYS A 18 14.60 -2.07 18.28
CA LYS A 18 14.78 -0.91 19.16
C LYS A 18 15.99 -0.04 18.79
N ALA A 19 16.96 -0.63 18.09
CA ALA A 19 18.20 0.00 17.67
C ALA A 19 18.81 -0.83 16.53
N PHE A 20 19.76 -0.24 15.81
CA PHE A 20 20.51 -0.88 14.73
C PHE A 20 22.01 -0.76 15.00
N PHE A 21 22.77 -1.72 14.48
CA PHE A 21 24.23 -1.70 14.45
C PHE A 21 24.69 -2.31 13.12
N THR A 22 25.89 -1.94 12.67
CA THR A 22 26.51 -2.49 11.46
C THR A 22 27.42 -3.67 11.80
N ASP A 23 28.04 -4.27 10.79
CA ASP A 23 29.18 -5.19 10.92
C ASP A 23 30.43 -4.57 11.59
N LEU A 24 30.39 -3.26 11.88
CA LEU A 24 31.47 -2.45 12.45
C LEU A 24 32.74 -2.44 11.58
N GLU A 25 32.60 -2.74 10.29
CA GLU A 25 33.68 -2.59 9.32
C GLU A 25 33.67 -1.15 8.77
N PRO A 26 34.76 -0.39 8.95
CA PRO A 26 34.85 0.95 8.37
C PRO A 26 34.89 0.82 6.84
N GLN A 27 33.94 1.46 6.16
CA GLN A 27 33.91 1.55 4.71
C GLN A 27 33.89 3.03 4.32
N ASP A 28 34.76 3.40 3.39
CA ASP A 28 34.78 4.75 2.84
C ASP A 28 33.51 4.99 2.01
N PHE A 29 32.94 6.19 2.13
CA PHE A 29 31.77 6.58 1.38
C PHE A 29 32.12 6.74 -0.11
N ASP A 30 31.54 5.89 -0.97
CA ASP A 30 31.81 5.86 -2.42
C ASP A 30 30.82 6.67 -3.27
N GLY A 31 29.85 7.33 -2.62
CA GLY A 31 28.83 8.15 -3.28
C GLY A 31 27.72 7.37 -3.98
N GLN A 32 27.72 6.03 -3.93
CA GLN A 32 26.68 5.21 -4.53
C GLN A 32 25.75 4.66 -3.44
N PHE A 33 24.56 5.26 -3.32
CA PHE A 33 23.51 4.73 -2.44
C PHE A 33 22.35 4.20 -3.28
N GLU A 34 22.50 3.00 -3.82
CA GLU A 34 21.45 2.34 -4.61
C GLU A 34 20.67 1.33 -3.75
N TRP A 35 20.30 1.71 -2.51
CA TRP A 35 19.46 0.86 -1.67
C TRP A 35 18.02 1.37 -1.65
N GLN A 36 17.13 0.62 -2.30
CA GLN A 36 15.68 0.80 -2.16
C GLN A 36 15.14 -0.22 -1.15
N PRO A 37 14.67 0.23 0.05
CA PRO A 37 14.06 -0.68 1.01
C PRO A 37 12.85 -1.37 0.39
N ARG A 38 12.88 -2.70 0.34
CA ARG A 38 11.71 -3.53 0.03
C ARG A 38 10.85 -3.73 1.28
N ALA A 39 10.32 -2.64 1.84
CA ALA A 39 9.28 -2.71 2.86
C ALA A 39 7.91 -2.84 2.19
N THR A 40 7.01 -3.60 2.81
CA THR A 40 5.60 -3.62 2.38
C THR A 40 5.02 -2.22 2.53
N ARG A 41 4.07 -1.87 1.66
CA ARG A 41 3.37 -0.58 1.78
C ARG A 41 2.74 -0.47 3.18
N PRO A 42 2.72 0.75 3.76
CA PRO A 42 2.10 0.99 5.05
C PRO A 42 0.67 0.45 5.07
N SER A 43 0.31 -0.20 6.17
CA SER A 43 -1.00 -0.79 6.41
C SER A 43 -1.53 -0.28 7.75
N LEU A 44 -2.86 -0.23 7.87
CA LEU A 44 -3.55 0.21 9.07
C LEU A 44 -4.19 -0.99 9.78
N GLY A 45 -4.23 -0.96 11.10
CA GLY A 45 -5.04 -1.89 11.89
C GLY A 45 -6.53 -1.86 11.52
N ILE A 46 -7.27 -2.89 11.93
CA ILE A 46 -8.71 -3.08 11.65
C ILE A 46 -9.59 -2.33 12.66
N ASN A 47 -9.10 -1.21 13.22
CA ASN A 47 -9.95 -0.40 14.10
C ASN A 47 -11.02 0.28 13.24
N LEU A 48 -12.29 0.02 13.57
CA LEU A 48 -13.42 0.70 12.96
C LEU A 48 -13.57 2.08 13.63
N PRO A 49 -13.72 3.15 12.85
CA PRO A 49 -13.93 4.48 13.40
C PRO A 49 -15.26 4.54 14.15
N THR A 50 -15.28 5.23 15.30
CA THR A 50 -16.50 5.42 16.10
C THR A 50 -17.50 6.35 15.45
N ALA A 51 -17.02 7.28 14.61
CA ALA A 51 -17.84 8.24 13.89
C ALA A 51 -17.33 8.43 12.46
N SER A 52 -18.26 8.63 11.55
CA SER A 52 -17.98 8.99 10.16
C SER A 52 -18.91 10.11 9.72
N ILE A 53 -18.42 10.96 8.82
CA ILE A 53 -19.22 12.00 8.17
C ILE A 53 -19.37 11.66 6.68
N THR A 54 -20.46 12.10 6.07
CA THR A 54 -20.68 11.92 4.62
C THR A 54 -20.27 13.19 3.88
N ALA A 55 -19.53 13.02 2.78
CA ALA A 55 -19.16 14.08 1.86
C ALA A 55 -19.30 13.56 0.41
N GLY A 56 -20.36 13.98 -0.27
CA GLY A 56 -20.73 13.43 -1.59
C GLY A 56 -21.07 11.94 -1.48
N ASN A 57 -20.48 11.13 -2.37
CA ASN A 57 -20.63 9.67 -2.36
C ASN A 57 -19.64 8.96 -1.41
N CYS A 58 -18.90 9.71 -0.58
CA CYS A 58 -17.90 9.13 0.30
C CYS A 58 -18.32 9.26 1.77
N SER A 59 -17.96 8.25 2.57
CA SER A 59 -17.93 8.35 4.03
C SER A 59 -16.49 8.53 4.49
N LEU A 60 -16.29 9.50 5.37
CA LEU A 60 -14.99 9.90 5.87
C LEU A 60 -14.89 9.65 7.36
N ALA A 61 -13.73 9.18 7.81
CA ALA A 61 -13.40 9.15 9.22
C ALA A 61 -11.95 9.55 9.45
N THR A 62 -11.71 10.41 10.43
CA THR A 62 -10.34 10.78 10.83
C THR A 62 -9.96 10.02 12.09
N LEU A 63 -8.76 9.47 12.10
CA LEU A 63 -8.19 8.72 13.21
C LEU A 63 -6.81 9.26 13.58
N TYR A 64 -6.42 9.04 14.83
CA TYR A 64 -5.05 9.22 15.29
C TYR A 64 -4.55 7.88 15.84
N ASP A 65 -3.92 7.09 14.97
CA ASP A 65 -3.63 5.68 15.21
C ASP A 65 -2.30 5.26 14.57
N ASP A 66 -1.89 4.01 14.79
CA ASP A 66 -0.64 3.46 14.28
C ASP A 66 -0.75 3.04 12.81
N ILE A 67 0.15 3.57 11.98
CA ILE A 67 0.51 3.03 10.68
C ILE A 67 1.63 2.01 10.89
N VAL A 68 1.46 0.83 10.30
CA VAL A 68 2.40 -0.29 10.42
C VAL A 68 2.95 -0.66 9.04
N SER A 69 4.27 -0.68 8.91
CA SER A 69 4.95 -1.29 7.76
C SER A 69 5.68 -2.55 8.21
N ILE A 70 5.61 -3.58 7.38
CA ILE A 70 6.27 -4.87 7.64
C ILE A 70 7.30 -5.07 6.52
N ASN A 71 8.47 -5.58 6.84
CA ASN A 71 9.42 -6.10 5.87
C ASN A 71 9.59 -7.60 6.12
N ASP A 72 8.91 -8.38 5.30
CA ASP A 72 8.92 -9.84 5.35
C ASP A 72 9.93 -10.45 4.36
N ASN A 73 10.86 -9.63 3.85
CA ASN A 73 11.86 -10.01 2.86
C ASN A 73 11.22 -10.53 1.55
N GLY A 74 10.17 -9.86 1.06
CA GLY A 74 9.53 -10.14 -0.21
C GLY A 74 8.73 -11.45 -0.20
N GLY A 75 7.90 -11.66 0.82
CA GLY A 75 7.07 -12.87 0.95
C GLY A 75 7.76 -14.07 1.62
N LYS A 76 9.06 -13.97 1.95
CA LYS A 76 9.81 -15.05 2.59
C LYS A 76 9.47 -15.22 4.08
N GLY A 77 8.74 -14.28 4.66
CA GLY A 77 8.33 -14.27 6.07
C GLY A 77 9.39 -13.73 7.01
N GLY A 78 10.39 -13.01 6.49
CA GLY A 78 11.43 -12.32 7.27
C GLY A 78 12.86 -12.72 6.93
N PHE A 79 13.76 -12.41 7.87
CA PHE A 79 15.19 -12.69 7.81
C PHE A 79 15.59 -13.67 8.92
N ASP A 80 16.66 -14.42 8.71
CA ASP A 80 17.17 -15.41 9.67
C ASP A 80 18.13 -14.76 10.67
N PHE A 81 17.57 -14.15 11.71
CA PHE A 81 18.34 -13.49 12.76
C PHE A 81 18.93 -14.50 13.73
N ARG A 82 20.21 -14.32 14.08
CA ARG A 82 20.91 -15.09 15.10
C ARG A 82 21.49 -14.17 16.18
N PRO A 83 21.55 -14.60 17.45
CA PRO A 83 22.29 -13.89 18.49
C PRO A 83 23.70 -13.52 18.03
N ALA A 84 24.12 -12.28 18.28
CA ALA A 84 25.39 -11.74 17.84
C ALA A 84 26.39 -11.56 18.99
N ARG A 85 27.66 -11.79 18.70
CA ARG A 85 28.81 -11.37 19.49
C ARG A 85 29.42 -10.16 18.81
N VAL A 86 29.72 -9.14 19.62
CA VAL A 86 30.41 -7.94 19.18
C VAL A 86 31.79 -7.92 19.84
N TYR A 87 32.85 -7.92 19.04
CA TYR A 87 34.24 -8.11 19.45
C TYR A 87 34.41 -9.36 20.33
N GLY A 88 33.89 -10.50 19.87
CA GLY A 88 33.92 -11.79 20.57
C GLY A 88 33.05 -11.88 21.84
N LYS A 89 32.43 -10.79 22.30
CA LYS A 89 31.60 -10.76 23.51
C LYS A 89 30.13 -10.87 23.16
N GLN A 90 29.41 -11.76 23.84
CA GLN A 90 27.95 -11.85 23.71
C GLN A 90 27.32 -10.52 24.14
N LYS A 91 26.40 -10.00 23.32
CA LYS A 91 25.63 -8.80 23.62
C LYS A 91 24.15 -9.18 23.67
N PRO A 92 23.54 -9.27 24.86
CA PRO A 92 22.11 -9.56 24.99
C PRO A 92 21.28 -8.55 24.18
N GLY A 93 20.37 -9.06 23.35
CA GLY A 93 19.53 -8.23 22.48
C GLY A 93 20.16 -7.84 21.13
N ALA A 94 21.44 -8.17 20.88
CA ALA A 94 22.05 -8.01 19.57
C ALA A 94 21.78 -9.24 18.70
N TYR A 95 21.22 -9.00 17.52
CA TYR A 95 20.96 -10.04 16.52
C TYR A 95 21.46 -9.56 15.16
N ALA A 96 22.05 -10.46 14.38
CA ALA A 96 22.51 -10.17 13.03
C ALA A 96 22.02 -11.24 12.05
N VAL A 97 21.93 -10.84 10.79
CA VAL A 97 21.66 -11.71 9.65
C VAL A 97 22.99 -11.86 8.91
N ILE A 98 23.38 -13.09 8.58
CA ILE A 98 24.50 -13.31 7.65
C ILE A 98 23.91 -13.28 6.25
N ALA A 99 24.45 -12.46 5.34
CA ALA A 99 24.01 -12.49 3.95
C ALA A 99 24.39 -13.83 3.31
N ASP A 100 23.55 -14.36 2.42
CA ASP A 100 23.84 -15.63 1.73
C ASP A 100 25.18 -15.58 0.95
N ASP A 101 25.57 -14.37 0.49
CA ASP A 101 26.84 -14.14 -0.22
C ASP A 101 28.07 -14.30 0.69
N ASP A 102 27.97 -13.94 1.97
CA ASP A 102 29.05 -14.11 2.97
C ASP A 102 29.28 -15.59 3.31
N ALA A 103 28.25 -16.43 3.18
CA ALA A 103 28.35 -17.86 3.39
C ALA A 103 29.10 -18.58 2.25
N GLN A 104 29.06 -18.05 1.02
CA GLN A 104 29.76 -18.61 -0.14
C GLN A 104 31.17 -18.04 -0.32
N ALA A 105 31.43 -16.79 0.09
CA ALA A 105 32.73 -16.15 -0.08
C ALA A 105 33.79 -16.57 0.95
N GLY A 106 33.44 -17.33 1.99
CA GLY A 106 34.38 -17.63 3.08
C GLY A 106 34.85 -16.37 3.84
N THR A 107 34.25 -15.21 3.54
CA THR A 107 34.34 -13.98 4.30
C THR A 107 33.53 -14.22 5.56
N ALA A 108 34.20 -14.83 6.52
CA ALA A 108 33.72 -14.94 7.89
C ALA A 108 33.11 -13.59 8.26
N ALA A 109 31.87 -13.63 8.76
CA ALA A 109 31.26 -12.57 9.54
C ALA A 109 32.39 -11.81 10.24
N THR A 110 32.55 -10.53 9.93
CA THR A 110 33.73 -9.74 10.32
C THR A 110 34.11 -10.12 11.75
N ASP A 111 35.40 -10.30 12.07
CA ASP A 111 35.82 -10.76 13.42
C ASP A 111 35.20 -9.90 14.56
N ARG A 112 34.77 -8.69 14.19
CA ARG A 112 34.00 -7.73 14.99
C ARG A 112 32.55 -8.15 15.27
N VAL A 113 31.80 -8.70 14.31
CA VAL A 113 30.42 -9.17 14.50
C VAL A 113 30.28 -10.59 14.02
N THR A 114 30.17 -11.53 14.96
CA THR A 114 29.92 -12.95 14.67
C THR A 114 28.57 -13.37 15.23
N VAL A 115 27.95 -14.41 14.66
CA VAL A 115 26.68 -14.95 15.16
C VAL A 115 26.85 -16.33 15.76
N TYR A 116 25.94 -16.72 16.65
CA TYR A 116 25.92 -18.02 17.29
C TYR A 116 24.50 -18.49 17.58
N GLY A 117 24.36 -19.77 17.92
CA GLY A 117 23.06 -20.36 18.26
C GLY A 117 22.12 -20.51 17.06
N ASN A 118 20.86 -20.80 17.36
CA ASN A 118 19.85 -21.05 16.34
C ASN A 118 19.33 -19.76 15.72
N ALA A 119 19.00 -19.83 14.43
CA ALA A 119 18.33 -18.74 13.75
C ALA A 119 16.84 -18.68 14.12
N ALA A 120 16.32 -17.47 14.24
CA ALA A 120 14.90 -17.18 14.30
C ALA A 120 14.50 -16.39 13.06
N ARG A 121 13.53 -16.91 12.29
CA ARG A 121 12.96 -16.22 11.15
C ARG A 121 12.06 -15.10 11.64
N VAL A 122 12.47 -13.85 11.43
CA VAL A 122 11.77 -12.66 11.93
C VAL A 122 11.58 -11.65 10.82
N ALA A 123 10.34 -11.20 10.62
CA ALA A 123 10.02 -10.02 9.82
C ALA A 123 10.24 -8.75 10.66
N LEU A 124 10.67 -7.67 10.02
CA LEU A 124 10.84 -6.39 10.71
C LEU A 124 9.57 -5.59 10.63
N VAL A 125 9.11 -5.04 11.75
CA VAL A 125 7.96 -4.13 11.77
C VAL A 125 8.40 -2.74 12.21
N SER A 126 7.86 -1.71 11.57
CA SER A 126 7.96 -0.33 11.99
C SER A 126 6.57 0.20 12.26
N ARG A 127 6.39 0.86 13.40
CA ARG A 127 5.12 1.47 13.77
C ARG A 127 5.34 2.96 13.97
N ARG A 128 4.38 3.75 13.49
CA ARG A 128 4.37 5.19 13.73
C ARG A 128 2.95 5.65 13.95
N LYS A 129 2.74 6.49 14.96
CA LYS A 129 1.44 7.07 15.26
C LYS A 129 1.26 8.38 14.51
N THR A 130 0.17 8.54 13.79
CA THR A 130 -0.04 9.73 12.95
C THR A 130 -1.52 9.98 12.67
N ASP A 131 -1.84 11.11 12.04
CA ASP A 131 -3.19 11.42 11.57
C ASP A 131 -3.50 10.62 10.31
N ILE A 132 -4.68 9.99 10.30
CA ILE A 132 -5.18 9.16 9.20
C ILE A 132 -6.56 9.65 8.78
N LEU A 133 -6.78 9.73 7.47
CA LEU A 133 -8.09 9.94 6.86
C LEU A 133 -8.50 8.65 6.15
N LEU A 134 -9.58 8.04 6.62
CA LEU A 134 -10.25 6.92 5.98
C LEU A 134 -11.32 7.42 5.02
N ILE A 135 -11.37 6.83 3.83
CA ILE A 135 -12.35 7.15 2.79
C ILE A 135 -13.00 5.86 2.30
N ASP A 136 -14.31 5.77 2.49
CA ASP A 136 -15.16 4.70 1.97
C ASP A 136 -16.08 5.22 0.86
N ILE A 137 -16.42 4.37 -0.11
CA ILE A 137 -17.33 4.70 -1.22
C ILE A 137 -18.70 4.10 -0.91
N ASN A 138 -19.71 4.96 -0.72
CA ASN A 138 -21.02 4.55 -0.21
C ASN A 138 -21.85 3.81 -1.27
N GLN A 139 -21.81 4.26 -2.52
CA GLN A 139 -22.61 3.69 -3.60
C GLN A 139 -21.74 3.43 -4.83
N TRP A 140 -21.86 2.22 -5.38
CA TRP A 140 -21.21 1.81 -6.61
C TRP A 140 -22.24 1.74 -7.74
N PRO A 141 -21.89 2.17 -8.97
CA PRO A 141 -22.76 1.96 -10.13
C PRO A 141 -23.00 0.46 -10.41
N ASP A 142 -24.14 0.14 -11.02
CA ASP A 142 -24.47 -1.24 -11.37
C ASP A 142 -23.39 -1.88 -12.27
N GLY A 143 -22.95 -3.09 -11.89
CA GLY A 143 -21.90 -3.82 -12.60
C GLY A 143 -20.48 -3.31 -12.37
N VAL A 144 -20.29 -2.29 -11.53
CA VAL A 144 -18.96 -1.75 -11.19
C VAL A 144 -18.68 -1.97 -9.71
N PHE A 145 -17.62 -2.70 -9.39
CA PHE A 145 -17.16 -2.84 -8.01
C PHE A 145 -15.66 -3.10 -7.97
N ALA A 146 -14.93 -2.35 -7.17
CA ALA A 146 -13.50 -2.57 -6.96
C ALA A 146 -13.28 -3.66 -5.91
N ASP A 147 -13.37 -4.93 -6.31
CA ASP A 147 -13.17 -6.07 -5.41
C ASP A 147 -11.71 -6.15 -4.93
N PRO A 148 -11.42 -5.90 -3.63
CA PRO A 148 -10.04 -5.88 -3.11
C PRO A 148 -9.35 -7.26 -3.11
N THR A 149 -10.08 -8.33 -3.38
CA THR A 149 -9.52 -9.69 -3.51
C THR A 149 -8.96 -9.96 -4.91
N THR A 150 -9.40 -9.19 -5.92
CA THR A 150 -8.92 -9.28 -7.31
C THR A 150 -7.72 -8.35 -7.55
N VAL A 151 -6.92 -8.62 -8.59
CA VAL A 151 -5.78 -7.75 -8.94
C VAL A 151 -6.27 -6.39 -9.42
N GLU A 152 -7.33 -6.39 -10.22
CA GLU A 152 -7.96 -5.24 -10.84
C GLU A 152 -8.59 -4.33 -9.79
N GLY A 153 -9.32 -4.89 -8.83
CA GLY A 153 -9.90 -4.10 -7.75
C GLY A 153 -8.85 -3.52 -6.81
N ARG A 154 -7.77 -4.26 -6.47
CA ARG A 154 -6.63 -3.68 -5.74
C ARG A 154 -5.97 -2.55 -6.51
N ALA A 155 -5.78 -2.71 -7.82
CA ALA A 155 -5.23 -1.67 -8.68
C ALA A 155 -6.13 -0.42 -8.66
N ALA A 156 -7.45 -0.59 -8.79
CA ALA A 156 -8.43 0.50 -8.72
C ALA A 156 -8.33 1.26 -7.38
N TRP A 157 -8.26 0.55 -6.25
CA TRP A 157 -8.10 1.17 -4.93
C TRP A 157 -6.79 1.94 -4.77
N TYR A 158 -5.66 1.36 -5.23
CA TYR A 158 -4.39 2.08 -5.20
C TYR A 158 -4.41 3.31 -6.11
N SER A 159 -4.95 3.20 -7.32
CA SER A 159 -5.10 4.34 -8.22
C SER A 159 -5.94 5.44 -7.60
N PHE A 160 -7.05 5.10 -6.95
CA PHE A 160 -7.89 6.07 -6.25
C PHE A 160 -7.14 6.74 -5.10
N ALA A 161 -6.48 5.97 -4.21
CA ALA A 161 -5.74 6.51 -3.08
C ALA A 161 -4.57 7.40 -3.51
N PHE A 162 -3.81 7.00 -4.53
CA PHE A 162 -2.70 7.82 -5.04
C PHE A 162 -3.19 9.09 -5.71
N TRP A 163 -4.32 9.03 -6.41
CA TRP A 163 -4.88 10.23 -7.02
C TRP A 163 -5.35 11.22 -5.96
N LEU A 164 -6.03 10.74 -4.89
CA LEU A 164 -6.37 11.55 -3.72
C LEU A 164 -5.13 12.23 -3.11
N ARG A 165 -4.04 11.48 -2.94
CA ARG A 165 -2.76 12.01 -2.43
C ARG A 165 -2.21 13.14 -3.31
N THR A 166 -2.18 12.96 -4.62
CA THR A 166 -1.72 13.99 -5.56
C THR A 166 -2.56 15.25 -5.49
N ALA A 167 -3.89 15.11 -5.45
CA ALA A 167 -4.78 16.27 -5.31
C ALA A 167 -4.69 16.92 -3.94
N ALA A 168 -4.45 16.15 -2.88
CA ALA A 168 -4.27 16.66 -1.52
C ALA A 168 -3.01 17.51 -1.41
N GLY A 169 -1.88 17.05 -1.97
CA GLY A 169 -0.67 17.87 -2.06
C GLY A 169 -0.92 19.20 -2.77
N ALA A 170 -1.64 19.16 -3.90
CA ALA A 170 -2.01 20.37 -4.64
C ALA A 170 -3.06 21.26 -3.94
N HIS A 171 -3.89 20.71 -3.05
CA HIS A 171 -4.91 21.46 -2.29
C HIS A 171 -4.29 22.14 -1.07
N LEU A 172 -3.38 21.45 -0.39
CA LEU A 172 -2.69 21.91 0.81
C LEU A 172 -1.44 22.74 0.52
N ASP A 173 -1.00 22.79 -0.74
CA ASP A 173 0.26 23.40 -1.17
C ASP A 173 1.49 22.76 -0.48
N VAL A 174 1.54 21.42 -0.49
CA VAL A 174 2.62 20.62 0.07
C VAL A 174 3.09 19.56 -0.93
N ASP A 175 4.31 19.06 -0.75
CA ASP A 175 4.79 17.93 -1.55
C ASP A 175 3.88 16.71 -1.26
N PRO A 176 3.37 15.98 -2.27
CA PRO A 176 2.63 14.74 -2.06
C PRO A 176 3.38 13.72 -1.17
N GLN A 177 4.70 13.79 -1.07
CA GLN A 177 5.54 12.99 -0.17
C GLN A 177 5.26 13.22 1.32
N GLU A 178 4.67 14.36 1.69
CA GLU A 178 4.21 14.65 3.06
C GLU A 178 2.98 13.84 3.48
N LEU A 179 2.36 13.14 2.53
CA LEU A 179 1.24 12.24 2.76
C LEU A 179 1.62 10.82 2.30
N GLN A 180 1.13 9.80 2.97
CA GLN A 180 1.11 8.43 2.47
C GLN A 180 -0.30 8.06 2.06
N ALA A 181 -0.42 7.11 1.13
CA ALA A 181 -1.70 6.65 0.63
C ALA A 181 -1.70 5.14 0.42
N GLY A 182 -2.85 4.53 0.66
CA GLY A 182 -3.07 3.11 0.48
C GLY A 182 -4.53 2.75 0.60
N PHE A 183 -4.80 1.46 0.76
CA PHE A 183 -6.14 0.98 1.09
C PHE A 183 -6.03 -0.20 2.06
N ARG A 184 -7.11 -0.48 2.78
CA ARG A 184 -7.27 -1.68 3.61
C ARG A 184 -8.51 -2.46 3.18
N SER A 185 -8.46 -3.77 3.34
CA SER A 185 -9.62 -4.64 3.14
C SER A 185 -10.36 -4.82 4.45
N LEU A 186 -11.68 -4.70 4.42
CA LEU A 186 -12.57 -4.88 5.55
C LEU A 186 -13.59 -5.99 5.26
N PRO A 187 -14.10 -6.68 6.30
CA PRO A 187 -15.25 -7.55 6.14
C PRO A 187 -16.44 -6.75 5.60
N GLY A 188 -17.06 -7.25 4.54
CA GLY A 188 -18.26 -6.65 3.94
C GLY A 188 -19.55 -7.41 4.30
N LEU A 189 -20.63 -7.10 3.58
CA LEU A 189 -21.95 -7.68 3.80
C LEU A 189 -22.49 -8.31 2.50
N ALA A 190 -23.23 -9.41 2.66
CA ALA A 190 -24.00 -10.07 1.59
C ALA A 190 -23.17 -10.32 0.30
N ASN A 191 -23.53 -9.64 -0.79
CA ASN A 191 -22.96 -9.83 -2.12
C ASN A 191 -21.49 -9.38 -2.23
N PHE A 192 -21.00 -8.58 -1.27
CA PHE A 192 -19.61 -8.12 -1.22
C PHE A 192 -18.99 -8.56 0.11
N PRO A 193 -18.47 -9.80 0.23
CA PRO A 193 -17.96 -10.33 1.48
C PRO A 193 -16.69 -9.61 1.96
N VAL A 194 -15.98 -8.93 1.07
CA VAL A 194 -14.83 -8.08 1.37
C VAL A 194 -15.00 -6.76 0.64
N ILE A 195 -14.83 -5.65 1.35
CA ILE A 195 -14.86 -4.30 0.79
C ILE A 195 -13.49 -3.64 0.97
N GLY A 196 -13.11 -2.76 0.05
CA GLY A 196 -11.92 -1.93 0.20
C GLY A 196 -12.27 -0.60 0.85
N GLN A 197 -11.30 -0.01 1.54
CA GLN A 197 -11.38 1.34 2.07
C GLN A 197 -10.06 2.04 1.85
N ALA A 198 -10.07 3.18 1.15
CA ALA A 198 -8.88 3.97 0.93
C ALA A 198 -8.48 4.71 2.21
N PHE A 199 -7.19 5.03 2.33
CA PHE A 199 -6.72 5.92 3.39
C PHE A 199 -5.61 6.84 2.89
N LEU A 200 -5.56 8.02 3.52
CA LEU A 200 -4.40 8.90 3.56
C LEU A 200 -3.86 8.94 4.99
N SER A 201 -2.57 9.16 5.16
CA SER A 201 -1.98 9.42 6.47
C SER A 201 -0.85 10.43 6.36
N ASP A 202 -0.63 11.25 7.36
CA ASP A 202 0.50 12.19 7.37
C ASP A 202 1.82 11.42 7.41
N GLN A 203 2.89 11.95 6.80
CA GLN A 203 4.21 11.32 6.78
C GLN A 203 4.92 11.45 8.14
N LEU A 204 4.72 12.58 8.83
CA LEU A 204 5.33 12.84 10.13
C LEU A 204 4.74 11.98 11.24
N GLU A 205 5.60 11.61 12.20
CA GLU A 205 5.15 11.08 13.48
C GLU A 205 4.40 12.16 14.26
N ASN A 206 3.39 11.74 15.03
CA ASN A 206 2.42 12.58 15.73
C ASN A 206 1.44 13.36 14.84
N GLY A 207 1.58 13.28 13.52
CA GLY A 207 0.70 13.93 12.55
C GLY A 207 1.00 15.42 12.38
N ALA A 208 0.92 15.89 11.15
CA ALA A 208 0.99 17.32 10.81
C ALA A 208 -0.40 17.99 10.87
N GLY A 209 -1.47 17.19 10.94
CA GLY A 209 -2.86 17.63 10.92
C GLY A 209 -3.48 17.68 9.53
N TYR A 210 -2.79 17.25 8.47
CA TYR A 210 -3.30 17.33 7.10
C TYR A 210 -4.52 16.42 6.92
N CYS A 211 -4.41 15.15 7.33
CA CYS A 211 -5.53 14.21 7.23
C CYS A 211 -6.73 14.63 8.09
N ARG A 212 -6.48 15.26 9.25
CA ARG A 212 -7.53 15.81 10.11
C ARG A 212 -8.25 16.99 9.45
N PHE A 213 -7.51 17.86 8.79
CA PHE A 213 -8.05 18.99 8.03
C PHE A 213 -8.85 18.52 6.80
N LEU A 214 -8.26 17.64 5.98
CA LEU A 214 -8.91 17.07 4.79
C LEU A 214 -10.15 16.23 5.12
N GLY A 215 -10.23 15.68 6.33
CA GLY A 215 -11.40 14.95 6.80
C GLY A 215 -12.62 15.82 7.12
N GLN A 216 -12.49 17.14 7.06
CA GLN A 216 -13.64 18.04 7.15
C GLN A 216 -14.41 18.03 5.84
N SER A 217 -15.75 17.92 5.89
CA SER A 217 -16.60 17.80 4.70
C SER A 217 -16.36 18.90 3.65
N PRO A 218 -16.25 20.20 4.01
CA PRO A 218 -15.97 21.24 3.03
C PRO A 218 -14.62 21.06 2.31
N GLU A 219 -13.58 20.69 3.06
CA GLU A 219 -12.24 20.49 2.52
C GLU A 219 -12.16 19.27 1.61
N TYR A 220 -12.82 18.17 2.00
CA TYR A 220 -12.90 16.99 1.17
C TYR A 220 -13.64 17.25 -0.15
N VAL A 221 -14.71 18.04 -0.13
CA VAL A 221 -15.42 18.42 -1.35
C VAL A 221 -14.53 19.27 -2.27
N GLN A 222 -13.75 20.21 -1.72
CA GLN A 222 -12.78 20.98 -2.51
C GLN A 222 -11.69 20.09 -3.11
N LEU A 223 -11.21 19.10 -2.35
CA LEU A 223 -10.28 18.08 -2.83
C LEU A 223 -10.85 17.31 -4.03
N LEU A 224 -12.12 16.87 -3.97
CA LEU A 224 -12.78 16.18 -5.09
C LEU A 224 -12.95 17.08 -6.33
N LEU A 225 -13.24 18.37 -6.12
CA LEU A 225 -13.29 19.34 -7.22
C LEU A 225 -11.91 19.53 -7.85
N ARG A 226 -10.84 19.54 -7.05
CA ARG A 226 -9.46 19.63 -7.54
C ARG A 226 -9.08 18.39 -8.35
N LEU A 227 -9.45 17.19 -7.90
CA LEU A 227 -9.27 15.94 -8.67
C LEU A 227 -9.91 16.05 -10.06
N THR A 228 -11.17 16.49 -10.13
CA THR A 228 -11.90 16.64 -11.39
C THR A 228 -11.21 17.61 -12.36
N ARG A 229 -10.62 18.71 -11.85
CA ARG A 229 -9.87 19.65 -12.68
C ARG A 229 -8.54 19.03 -13.17
N LEU A 230 -7.86 18.27 -12.32
CA LEU A 230 -6.62 17.59 -12.70
C LEU A 230 -6.86 16.52 -13.78
N SER A 231 -7.94 15.75 -13.70
CA SER A 231 -8.28 14.79 -14.78
C SER A 231 -8.59 15.50 -16.09
N GLN A 232 -9.34 16.61 -16.05
CA GLN A 232 -9.66 17.39 -17.25
C GLN A 232 -8.42 17.99 -17.91
N ALA A 233 -7.41 18.39 -17.13
CA ALA A 233 -6.14 18.88 -17.65
C ALA A 233 -5.27 17.79 -18.30
N LEU A 234 -5.44 16.53 -17.88
CA LEU A 234 -4.75 15.35 -18.42
C LEU A 234 -5.45 14.75 -19.65
N LEU A 235 -6.72 15.09 -19.89
CA LEU A 235 -7.37 14.74 -21.15
C LEU A 235 -6.67 15.49 -22.29
N PRO A 236 -6.33 14.81 -23.41
CA PRO A 236 -5.76 15.50 -24.55
C PRO A 236 -6.72 16.60 -24.97
N LYS A 237 -6.22 17.85 -25.06
CA LYS A 237 -6.96 18.95 -25.66
C LYS A 237 -7.30 18.49 -27.09
N SER A 238 -8.53 18.03 -27.30
CA SER A 238 -8.94 17.43 -28.57
C SER A 238 -8.91 18.52 -29.64
N GLY A 239 -7.80 18.59 -30.38
CA GLY A 239 -7.70 19.23 -31.68
C GLY A 239 -8.24 18.34 -32.80
N PHE A 240 -9.28 17.54 -32.53
CA PHE A 240 -9.96 16.78 -33.58
C PHE A 240 -10.91 17.71 -34.32
N ARG A 241 -10.41 18.32 -35.41
CA ARG A 241 -11.28 18.94 -36.40
C ARG A 241 -12.16 17.83 -37.00
N PRO A 242 -13.49 17.91 -36.93
CA PRO A 242 -14.33 16.97 -37.66
C PRO A 242 -14.03 17.15 -39.16
N ALA A 243 -13.61 16.08 -39.83
CA ALA A 243 -13.57 16.06 -41.27
C ALA A 243 -15.01 16.21 -41.78
N ASN A 244 -15.26 17.26 -42.55
CA ASN A 244 -16.52 17.47 -43.27
C ASN A 244 -16.85 16.21 -44.06
N THR A 245 -17.90 15.49 -43.64
CA THR A 245 -18.55 14.46 -44.46
C THR A 245 -20.06 14.64 -44.28
N PRO A 246 -20.85 14.68 -45.37
CA PRO A 246 -22.22 15.18 -45.31
C PRO A 246 -23.17 14.18 -44.65
N ALA A 247 -24.27 14.73 -44.13
CA ALA A 247 -25.28 14.03 -43.36
C ALA A 247 -25.83 12.78 -44.07
N ALA A 248 -25.76 11.64 -43.39
CA ALA A 248 -26.58 10.47 -43.66
C ALA A 248 -27.30 10.05 -42.37
N THR A 249 -28.61 9.92 -42.49
CA THR A 249 -29.60 9.54 -41.47
C THR A 249 -29.49 8.06 -41.03
N PRO A 250 -30.19 7.64 -39.94
CA PRO A 250 -29.69 6.64 -39.00
C PRO A 250 -30.19 5.23 -39.29
N HIS A 251 -29.31 4.22 -39.15
CA HIS A 251 -29.71 2.84 -38.86
C HIS A 251 -28.63 2.11 -38.03
N ALA A 252 -29.08 1.59 -36.88
CA ALA A 252 -28.63 0.45 -36.08
C ALA A 252 -27.19 -0.10 -36.25
N THR A 253 -26.50 -0.36 -35.13
CA THR A 253 -26.40 -1.68 -34.46
C THR A 253 -25.08 -1.75 -33.69
N CYS A 254 -25.16 -1.99 -32.38
CA CYS A 254 -24.03 -2.34 -31.52
C CYS A 254 -23.63 -3.79 -31.81
N VAL A 255 -22.37 -4.04 -32.19
CA VAL A 255 -21.83 -5.40 -32.38
C VAL A 255 -20.88 -5.73 -31.24
N CYS A 256 -21.36 -6.54 -30.30
CA CYS A 256 -20.55 -7.29 -29.36
C CYS A 256 -19.90 -8.48 -30.06
N ALA A 257 -18.58 -8.60 -29.97
CA ALA A 257 -17.85 -9.79 -30.40
C ALA A 257 -18.07 -10.93 -29.40
N THR A 258 -18.62 -12.05 -29.84
CA THR A 258 -18.63 -13.31 -29.10
C THR A 258 -17.74 -14.32 -29.81
N SER A 259 -16.86 -14.96 -29.04
CA SER A 259 -15.97 -16.04 -29.46
C SER A 259 -16.71 -17.38 -29.36
N THR A 260 -16.72 -18.17 -30.43
CA THR A 260 -17.34 -19.49 -30.48
C THR A 260 -16.28 -20.59 -30.48
N THR A 261 -16.38 -21.54 -29.56
CA THR A 261 -15.60 -22.79 -29.55
C THR A 261 -16.52 -23.96 -29.92
N TYR A 262 -16.09 -24.82 -30.84
CA TYR A 262 -16.83 -25.98 -31.35
C TYR A 262 -16.84 -27.16 -30.36
N PRO A 263 -17.91 -27.98 -30.31
CA PRO A 263 -17.87 -29.29 -29.69
C PRO A 263 -17.59 -30.41 -30.72
N THR A 264 -16.61 -31.25 -30.39
CA THR A 264 -16.39 -32.59 -30.92
C THR A 264 -17.34 -33.58 -30.25
N THR A 265 -18.07 -34.37 -31.04
CA THR A 265 -18.80 -35.56 -30.56
C THR A 265 -18.16 -36.80 -31.17
N VAL A 266 -17.77 -37.76 -30.32
CA VAL A 266 -17.44 -39.13 -30.70
C VAL A 266 -18.02 -40.06 -29.62
N TYR A 267 -19.02 -40.83 -30.08
CA TYR A 267 -19.78 -41.94 -29.47
C TYR A 267 -20.42 -41.77 -28.08
#